data_AF-A0A6J1AI89-F1
#
_entry.id   AF-A0A6J1AI89-F1
#
_cell.length_a   1.000
_cell.length_b   1.000
_cell.length_c   1.000
_cell.angle_alpha   90.00
_cell.angle_beta   90.00
_cell.angle_gamma   90.00
#
_symmetry.space_group_name_H-M   'P 1'
#
loop_
_entity.id
_entity.type
_entity.pdbx_description
1 polymer ?
#
loop_
_entity_poly.entity_id
_entity_poly.type
_entity_poly.pdbx_seq_one_letter_code
_entity_poly.pdbx_strand_id
1 'polypeptide(L)'
;MEAIKKQATKLREQVAKQQQAVLRHLGHFSNEDITVDEAELQCHQKLQDLYISTKAAKHLQRNIVRGIEGFIATSSKLLEIARKLADDCCKYGAESQTTDSSLARAALQFGKSHKLMEDERETLLGILGEQVSNM
;
A
#
# COMPACT_ATOMS: atom_id res chain seq x y z
N MET A 1 -74.31 -6.69 -6.58
CA MET A 1 -73.00 -7.36 -6.52
C MET A 1 -72.36 -7.57 -7.91
N GLU A 2 -73.15 -7.82 -8.97
CA GLU A 2 -72.63 -8.07 -10.34
C GLU A 2 -72.05 -6.82 -11.07
N ALA A 3 -72.58 -5.63 -10.82
CA ALA A 3 -72.07 -4.40 -11.45
C ALA A 3 -70.63 -4.06 -11.00
N ILE A 4 -70.30 -4.31 -9.73
CA ILE A 4 -68.97 -4.11 -9.16
C ILE A 4 -67.97 -5.11 -9.77
N LYS A 5 -68.37 -6.37 -9.94
CA LYS A 5 -67.55 -7.38 -10.62
C LYS A 5 -67.23 -6.97 -12.07
N LYS A 6 -68.22 -6.45 -12.82
CA LYS A 6 -68.01 -5.97 -14.19
C LYS A 6 -67.10 -4.73 -14.29
N GLN A 7 -67.13 -3.85 -13.30
CA GLN A 7 -66.19 -2.72 -13.24
C GLN A 7 -64.77 -3.20 -12.93
N ALA A 8 -64.62 -4.15 -12.00
CA ALA A 8 -63.33 -4.73 -11.67
C ALA A 8 -62.69 -5.50 -12.85
N THR A 9 -63.49 -6.22 -13.64
CA THR A 9 -62.97 -6.89 -14.85
C THR A 9 -62.54 -5.91 -15.93
N LYS A 10 -63.31 -4.83 -16.16
CA LYS A 10 -62.92 -3.75 -17.09
C LYS A 10 -61.64 -3.05 -16.66
N LEU A 11 -61.50 -2.74 -15.37
CA LEU A 11 -60.29 -2.13 -14.83
C LEU A 11 -59.09 -3.05 -15.02
N ARG A 12 -59.24 -4.35 -14.73
CA ARG A 12 -58.18 -5.35 -14.93
C ARG A 12 -57.75 -5.45 -16.40
N GLU A 13 -58.70 -5.37 -17.32
CA GLU A 13 -58.41 -5.41 -18.76
C GLU A 13 -57.71 -4.12 -19.23
N GLN A 14 -58.12 -2.95 -18.72
CA GLN A 14 -57.45 -1.68 -19.00
C GLN A 14 -56.03 -1.65 -18.44
N VAL A 15 -55.82 -2.14 -17.21
CA VAL A 15 -54.50 -2.26 -16.60
C VAL A 15 -53.62 -3.22 -17.40
N ALA A 16 -54.16 -4.37 -17.83
CA ALA A 16 -53.40 -5.31 -18.66
C ALA A 16 -52.98 -4.69 -20.01
N LYS A 17 -53.88 -3.93 -20.66
CA LYS A 17 -53.57 -3.20 -21.90
C LYS A 17 -52.51 -2.11 -21.69
N GLN A 18 -52.61 -1.36 -20.58
CA GLN A 18 -51.60 -0.36 -20.22
C GLN A 18 -50.25 -1.00 -19.90
N GLN A 19 -50.23 -2.09 -19.14
CA GLN A 19 -49.01 -2.84 -18.85
C GLN A 19 -48.38 -3.39 -20.13
N GLN A 20 -49.19 -3.91 -21.06
CA GLN A 20 -48.69 -4.38 -22.36
C GLN A 20 -48.16 -3.24 -23.23
N ALA A 21 -48.79 -2.06 -23.21
CA ALA A 21 -48.29 -0.87 -23.92
C ALA A 21 -46.97 -0.36 -23.33
N VAL A 22 -46.86 -0.32 -21.99
CA VAL A 22 -45.63 0.04 -21.28
C VAL A 22 -44.51 -0.96 -21.58
N LEU A 23 -44.81 -2.27 -21.53
CA LEU A 23 -43.85 -3.32 -21.90
C LEU A 23 -43.44 -3.26 -23.38
N ARG A 24 -44.34 -2.88 -24.29
CA ARG A 24 -43.98 -2.64 -25.70
C ARG A 24 -43.11 -1.41 -25.87
N HIS A 25 -43.39 -0.32 -25.16
CA HIS A 25 -42.52 0.87 -25.18
C HIS A 25 -41.15 0.57 -24.59
N LEU A 26 -41.09 -0.13 -23.45
CA LEU A 26 -39.84 -0.60 -22.84
C LEU A 26 -39.09 -1.61 -23.73
N GLY A 27 -39.81 -2.50 -24.40
CA GLY A 27 -39.24 -3.43 -25.39
C GLY A 27 -38.83 -2.73 -26.69
N HIS A 28 -39.43 -1.60 -27.03
CA HIS A 28 -39.01 -0.76 -28.15
C HIS A 28 -37.70 -0.04 -27.83
N PHE A 29 -37.51 0.44 -26.59
CA PHE A 29 -36.20 0.87 -26.08
C PHE A 29 -35.16 -0.26 -26.01
N SER A 30 -35.60 -1.53 -25.98
CA SER A 30 -34.69 -2.69 -26.06
C SER A 30 -34.34 -3.08 -27.50
N ASN A 31 -35.07 -2.57 -28.51
CA ASN A 31 -34.93 -2.93 -29.93
C ASN A 31 -34.43 -1.75 -30.79
N GLU A 32 -34.64 -0.50 -30.38
CA GLU A 32 -33.74 0.58 -30.73
C GLU A 32 -32.45 0.25 -30.02
N ASP A 33 -31.51 -0.29 -30.79
CA ASP A 33 -30.12 -0.53 -30.44
C ASP A 33 -29.71 0.39 -29.28
N ILE A 34 -29.77 -0.14 -28.05
CA ILE A 34 -28.97 0.41 -26.97
C ILE A 34 -27.57 0.03 -27.40
N THR A 35 -27.05 0.75 -28.40
CA THR A 35 -25.63 0.86 -28.65
C THR A 35 -25.15 1.51 -27.37
N VAL A 36 -24.87 0.68 -26.36
CA VAL A 36 -23.91 1.06 -25.33
C VAL A 36 -22.75 1.55 -26.15
N ASP A 37 -22.48 2.86 -26.08
CA ASP A 37 -21.39 3.45 -26.82
C ASP A 37 -20.15 2.63 -26.43
N GLU A 38 -19.63 1.85 -27.37
CA GLU A 38 -18.53 0.93 -27.12
C GLU A 38 -17.33 1.71 -26.58
N ALA A 39 -17.19 2.99 -26.95
CA ALA A 39 -16.20 3.88 -26.38
C ALA A 39 -16.49 4.21 -24.90
N GLU A 40 -17.74 4.41 -24.50
CA GLU A 40 -18.16 4.62 -23.11
C GLU A 40 -17.93 3.36 -22.27
N LEU A 41 -18.29 2.17 -22.78
CA LEU A 41 -18.06 0.90 -22.09
C LEU A 41 -16.55 0.63 -21.89
N GLN A 42 -15.76 0.83 -22.94
CA GLN A 42 -14.30 0.72 -22.85
C GLN A 42 -13.70 1.75 -21.89
N CYS A 43 -14.24 2.97 -21.86
CA CYS A 43 -13.84 3.99 -20.90
C CYS A 43 -14.12 3.54 -19.46
N HIS A 44 -15.32 2.99 -19.22
CA HIS A 44 -15.70 2.46 -17.91
C HIS A 44 -14.76 1.34 -17.45
N GLN A 45 -14.43 0.39 -18.33
CA GLN A 45 -13.49 -0.68 -18.01
C GLN A 45 -12.10 -0.14 -17.66
N LYS A 46 -11.57 0.81 -18.45
CA LYS A 46 -10.27 1.44 -18.17
C LYS A 46 -10.26 2.18 -16.83
N LEU A 47 -11.35 2.85 -16.47
CA LEU A 47 -11.49 3.51 -15.17
C LEU A 47 -11.53 2.50 -14.02
N GLN A 48 -12.21 1.37 -14.21
CA GLN A 48 -12.23 0.29 -13.22
C GLN A 48 -10.83 -0.30 -13.02
N ASP A 49 -10.10 -0.58 -14.09
CA ASP A 49 -8.73 -1.10 -14.05
C ASP A 49 -7.78 -0.10 -13.39
N LEU A 50 -7.92 1.19 -13.71
CA LEU A 50 -7.15 2.27 -13.09
C LEU A 50 -7.44 2.37 -11.59
N TYR A 51 -8.70 2.25 -11.18
CA TYR A 51 -9.08 2.26 -9.77
C TYR A 51 -8.48 1.08 -9.01
N ILE A 52 -8.59 -0.13 -9.55
CA ILE A 52 -8.05 -1.36 -8.93
C ILE A 52 -6.53 -1.26 -8.81
N SER A 53 -5.84 -0.88 -9.89
CA SER A 53 -4.38 -0.74 -9.89
C SER A 53 -3.89 0.34 -8.93
N THR A 54 -4.56 1.50 -8.88
CA THR A 54 -4.21 2.59 -7.95
C THR A 54 -4.43 2.17 -6.50
N LYS A 55 -5.53 1.46 -6.20
CA LYS A 55 -5.78 0.92 -4.87
C LYS A 55 -4.70 -0.08 -4.47
N ALA A 56 -4.31 -0.99 -5.36
CA ALA A 56 -3.24 -1.95 -5.11
C ALA A 56 -1.89 -1.27 -4.87
N ALA A 57 -1.53 -0.28 -5.70
CA ALA A 57 -0.32 0.51 -5.56
C ALA A 57 -0.26 1.23 -4.20
N LYS A 58 -1.37 1.85 -3.77
CA LYS A 58 -1.47 2.49 -2.44
C LYS A 58 -1.23 1.51 -1.30
N HIS A 59 -1.74 0.28 -1.39
CA HIS A 59 -1.48 -0.75 -0.39
C HIS A 59 -0.02 -1.19 -0.39
N LEU A 60 0.58 -1.36 -1.57
CA LEU A 60 2.00 -1.70 -1.70
C LEU A 60 2.90 -0.61 -1.12
N GLN A 61 2.63 0.67 -1.44
CA GLN A 61 3.38 1.81 -0.91
C GLN A 61 3.37 1.84 0.63
N ARG A 62 2.20 1.61 1.24
CA ARG A 62 2.07 1.49 2.71
C ARG A 62 2.88 0.35 3.30
N ASN A 63 2.93 -0.80 2.61
CA ASN A 63 3.72 -1.94 3.06
C ASN A 63 5.23 -1.66 2.95
N ILE A 64 5.66 -0.98 1.89
CA ILE A 64 7.06 -0.55 1.72
C ILE A 64 7.45 0.43 2.82
N VAL A 65 6.65 1.48 3.05
CA VAL A 65 6.86 2.47 4.12
C VAL A 65 7.03 1.78 5.46
N ARG A 66 6.07 0.94 5.87
CA ARG A 66 6.13 0.21 7.13
C ARG A 66 7.35 -0.72 7.22
N GLY A 67 7.73 -1.36 6.11
CA GLY A 67 8.90 -2.21 6.04
C GLY A 67 10.20 -1.44 6.31
N ILE A 68 10.33 -0.25 5.71
CA ILE A 68 11.51 0.61 5.90
C ILE A 68 11.51 1.21 7.31
N GLU A 69 10.37 1.66 7.84
CA GLU A 69 10.27 2.12 9.24
C GLU A 69 10.71 1.04 10.24
N GLY A 70 10.27 -0.21 10.02
CA GLY A 70 10.69 -1.35 10.84
C GLY A 70 12.18 -1.67 10.70
N PHE A 71 12.72 -1.56 9.49
CA PHE A 71 14.16 -1.70 9.24
C PHE A 71 14.96 -0.62 9.96
N ILE A 72 14.55 0.65 9.90
CA ILE A 72 15.20 1.76 10.59
C ILE A 72 15.16 1.51 12.10
N ALA A 73 13.99 1.22 12.66
CA ALA A 73 13.84 0.99 14.10
C ALA A 73 14.71 -0.17 14.63
N THR A 74 14.84 -1.24 13.84
CA THR A 74 15.70 -2.39 14.20
C THR A 74 17.17 -2.04 14.06
N SER A 75 17.55 -1.41 12.95
CA SER A 75 18.92 -0.98 12.68
C SER A 75 19.43 0.04 13.69
N SER A 76 18.60 0.98 14.16
CA SER A 76 18.99 1.93 15.22
C SER A 76 19.34 1.23 16.53
N LYS A 77 18.64 0.16 16.90
CA LYS A 77 19.01 -0.64 18.09
C LYS A 77 20.31 -1.39 17.89
N LEU A 78 20.52 -1.96 16.70
CA LEU A 78 21.78 -2.62 16.35
C LEU A 78 22.95 -1.63 16.35
N LEU A 79 22.71 -0.37 15.97
CA LEU A 79 23.68 0.72 15.98
C LEU A 79 24.21 1.01 17.38
N GLU A 80 23.31 1.12 18.36
CA GLU A 80 23.69 1.34 19.76
C GLU A 80 24.56 0.18 20.29
N ILE A 81 24.16 -1.07 20.01
CA ILE A 81 24.90 -2.26 20.44
C ILE A 81 26.29 -2.31 19.77
N ALA A 82 26.34 -2.05 18.46
CA ALA A 82 27.58 -2.06 17.69
C ALA A 82 28.55 -0.97 18.13
N ARG A 83 28.05 0.24 18.39
CA ARG A 83 28.86 1.34 18.94
C ARG A 83 29.42 0.98 20.31
N LYS A 84 28.61 0.38 21.17
CA LYS A 84 29.06 -0.07 22.49
C LYS A 84 30.16 -1.13 22.40
N LEU A 85 30.01 -2.12 21.51
CA LEU A 85 31.06 -3.11 21.24
C LEU A 85 32.36 -2.43 20.75
N ALA A 86 32.25 -1.49 19.82
CA ALA A 86 33.40 -0.78 19.27
C ALA A 86 34.12 0.08 20.33
N ASP A 87 33.37 0.71 21.22
CA ASP A 87 33.90 1.43 22.39
C ASP A 87 34.67 0.51 23.33
N ASP A 88 34.09 -0.65 23.66
CA ASP A 88 34.71 -1.61 24.56
C ASP A 88 35.99 -2.21 23.95
N CYS A 89 36.01 -2.46 22.63
CA CYS A 89 37.22 -2.86 21.91
C CYS A 89 38.31 -1.77 21.91
N CYS A 90 37.92 -0.51 21.71
CA CYS A 90 38.85 0.62 21.78
C CYS A 90 39.45 0.77 23.18
N LYS A 91 38.61 0.65 24.21
CA LYS A 91 39.02 0.74 25.61
C LYS A 91 40.02 -0.37 25.95
N TYR A 92 39.68 -1.62 25.64
CA TYR A 92 40.58 -2.75 25.85
C TYR A 92 41.94 -2.55 25.15
N GLY A 93 41.91 -2.14 23.88
CA GLY A 93 43.13 -1.92 23.10
C GLY A 93 43.99 -0.73 23.57
N ALA A 94 43.38 0.29 24.16
CA ALA A 94 44.09 1.43 24.76
C ALA A 94 44.71 1.08 26.12
N GLU A 95 43.97 0.36 26.97
CA GLU A 95 44.44 -0.04 28.30
C GLU A 95 45.53 -1.13 28.24
N SER A 96 45.52 -1.97 27.20
CA SER A 96 46.45 -3.10 27.05
C SER A 96 47.69 -2.78 26.20
N GLN A 97 47.89 -1.53 25.78
CA GLN A 97 48.97 -1.13 24.87
C GLN A 97 50.38 -1.33 25.42
N THR A 98 50.53 -1.37 26.75
CA THR A 98 51.81 -1.57 27.43
C THR A 98 52.38 -2.99 27.28
N THR A 99 51.58 -3.94 26.80
CA THR A 99 51.99 -5.36 26.68
C THR A 99 52.43 -5.79 25.28
N ASP A 100 52.52 -4.86 24.31
CA ASP A 100 52.82 -5.16 22.89
C ASP A 100 51.94 -6.32 22.33
N SER A 101 50.72 -6.41 22.85
CA SER A 101 49.78 -7.48 22.53
C SER A 101 49.21 -7.30 21.13
N SER A 102 49.39 -8.31 20.28
CA SER A 102 48.76 -8.36 18.94
C SER A 102 47.24 -8.25 19.03
N LEU A 103 46.63 -8.83 20.07
CA LEU A 103 45.21 -8.75 20.34
C LEU A 103 44.76 -7.33 20.71
N ALA A 104 45.53 -6.62 21.54
CA ALA A 104 45.22 -5.23 21.92
C ALA A 104 45.20 -4.30 20.70
N ARG A 105 46.19 -4.46 19.80
CA ARG A 105 46.24 -3.71 18.54
C ARG A 105 45.07 -4.06 17.61
N ALA A 106 44.76 -5.35 17.46
CA ALA A 106 43.63 -5.80 16.64
C ALA A 106 42.29 -5.27 17.16
N ALA A 107 42.06 -5.32 18.47
CA ALA A 107 40.86 -4.78 19.10
C ALA A 107 40.72 -3.27 18.90
N LEU A 108 41.82 -2.51 19.05
CA LEU A 108 41.80 -1.07 18.81
C LEU A 108 41.50 -0.73 17.35
N GLN A 109 42.10 -1.46 16.41
CA GLN A 109 41.84 -1.27 14.98
C GLN A 109 40.39 -1.61 14.63
N PHE A 110 39.89 -2.75 15.11
CA PHE A 110 38.50 -3.16 14.94
C PHE A 110 37.54 -2.11 15.48
N GLY A 111 37.73 -1.66 16.72
CA GLY A 111 36.85 -0.65 17.34
C GLY A 111 36.83 0.66 16.55
N LYS A 112 37.98 1.13 16.08
CA LYS A 112 38.06 2.33 15.23
C LYS A 112 37.36 2.16 13.89
N SER A 113 37.63 1.06 13.17
CA SER A 113 36.98 0.81 11.87
C SER A 113 35.48 0.62 12.02
N HIS A 114 35.05 -0.08 13.07
CA HIS A 114 33.64 -0.36 13.30
C HIS A 114 32.86 0.93 13.63
N LYS A 115 33.43 1.87 14.40
CA LYS A 115 32.81 3.19 14.61
C LYS A 115 32.54 3.92 13.30
N LEU A 116 33.53 3.97 12.40
CA LEU A 116 33.37 4.62 11.10
C LEU A 116 32.27 3.96 10.26
N MET A 117 32.21 2.62 10.25
CA MET A 117 31.13 1.89 9.58
C MET A 117 29.75 2.22 10.18
N GLU A 118 29.68 2.38 11.49
CA GLU A 118 28.44 2.72 12.19
C GLU A 118 27.99 4.16 11.91
N ASP A 119 28.91 5.10 11.72
CA ASP A 119 28.59 6.48 11.33
C ASP A 119 28.03 6.56 9.90
N GLU A 120 28.59 5.79 8.96
CA GLU A 120 28.02 5.64 7.62
C GLU A 120 26.64 4.98 7.66
N ARG A 121 26.45 3.98 8.53
CA ARG A 121 25.16 3.33 8.70
C ARG A 121 24.13 4.28 9.29
N GLU A 122 24.48 5.10 10.27
CA GLU A 122 23.59 6.13 10.82
C GLU A 122 23.16 7.13 9.74
N THR A 123 24.10 7.57 8.90
CA THR A 123 23.82 8.45 7.76
C THR A 123 22.82 7.82 6.79
N LEU A 124 23.02 6.55 6.44
CA LEU A 124 22.08 5.80 5.60
C LEU A 124 20.67 5.73 6.22
N LEU A 125 20.58 5.42 7.52
CA LEU A 125 19.29 5.36 8.22
C LEU A 125 18.59 6.71 8.24
N GLY A 126 19.34 7.81 8.39
CA GLY A 126 18.81 9.18 8.26
C GLY A 126 18.21 9.44 6.89
N ILE A 127 18.95 9.14 5.82
CA ILE A 127 18.48 9.29 4.43
C ILE A 127 17.20 8.46 4.20
N LEU A 128 17.17 7.21 4.64
CA LEU A 128 15.99 6.36 4.51
C LEU A 128 14.79 6.93 5.27
N GLY A 129 15.01 7.48 6.46
CA GLY A 129 13.98 8.12 7.27
C GLY A 129 13.38 9.35 6.57
N GLU A 130 14.21 10.18 5.96
CA GLU A 130 13.76 11.35 5.18
C GLU A 130 12.97 10.94 3.94
N GLN A 131 13.44 9.93 3.19
CA GLN A 131 12.72 9.44 2.00
C GLN A 131 11.33 8.92 2.36
N VAL A 132 11.23 8.13 3.43
CA VAL A 132 9.94 7.57 3.88
C VAL A 132 9.00 8.63 4.43
N SER A 133 9.52 9.65 5.12
CA SER A 133 8.70 10.76 5.64
C SER A 133 8.06 11.59 4.52
N ASN A 134 8.64 11.56 3.31
CA ASN A 134 8.15 12.26 2.13
C ASN A 134 7.29 11.38 1.20
N MET A 135 7.09 10.09 1.52
CA MET A 135 6.26 9.13 0.75
C MET A 135 4.81 9.08 1.22
#